data_AF-B8IRW2-F1
#
_entry.id   AF-B8IRW2-F1
#
_cell.length_a   1.000
_cell.length_b   1.000
_cell.length_c   1.000
_cell.angle_alpha   90.00
_cell.angle_beta   90.00
_cell.angle_gamma   90.00
#
_symmetry.space_group_name_H-M   'P 1'
#
loop_
_entity.id
_entity.type
_entity.pdbx_description
1 polymer ?
#
loop_
_entity_poly.entity_id
_entity_poly.type
_entity_poly.pdbx_seq_one_letter_code
_entity_poly.pdbx_strand_id
1 'polypeptide(L)'
;MTLSGRTLSVALLPLGATLAAVGVAALSGLNQARLEEAGLGSLFFGFFLDQFPLYPFAVVYGVVRILAVTGEALDRSRVLRLLGAALGLALLFALSFYPTFGGLILRLAFVVGAMSFLHGVPLPAARALGALAAMLPFGTALGLAGLVGGRRGRGGRVVRALLRAAALWWALGILSLGGALGTAGWPQRGLDGKQALIAAGLVLVAFLPHALVAALRGASPEASVETPPGRRYAESRG
;
A
#
# COMPACT_ATOMS: atom_id res chain seq x y z
N MET A 1 9.21 -4.20 -24.65
CA MET A 1 8.53 -4.63 -23.40
C MET A 1 7.04 -4.40 -23.56
N THR A 2 6.26 -5.45 -23.82
CA THR A 2 4.80 -5.35 -23.88
C THR A 2 4.25 -5.64 -22.48
N LEU A 3 3.67 -4.62 -21.84
CA LEU A 3 2.90 -4.81 -20.61
C LEU A 3 1.60 -5.52 -20.97
N SER A 4 1.35 -6.69 -20.39
CA SER A 4 0.01 -7.30 -20.52
C SER A 4 -1.01 -6.39 -19.86
N GLY A 5 -2.12 -6.10 -20.54
CA GLY A 5 -3.19 -5.22 -20.03
C GLY A 5 -3.65 -5.63 -18.63
N ARG A 6 -3.73 -6.94 -18.35
CA ARG A 6 -4.10 -7.48 -17.04
C ARG A 6 -3.12 -7.11 -15.92
N THR A 7 -1.81 -7.15 -16.18
CA THR A 7 -0.79 -6.77 -15.18
C THR A 7 -0.76 -5.27 -14.92
N LEU A 8 -1.03 -4.46 -15.94
CA LEU A 8 -1.16 -3.01 -15.79
C LEU A 8 -2.40 -2.67 -14.95
N SER A 9 -3.55 -3.30 -15.25
CA SER A 9 -4.79 -3.09 -14.50
C SER A 9 -4.61 -3.43 -13.02
N VAL A 10 -4.02 -4.57 -12.68
CA VAL A 10 -3.81 -4.95 -11.26
C VAL A 10 -2.80 -4.03 -10.55
N ALA A 11 -1.81 -3.50 -11.28
CA ALA A 11 -0.87 -2.55 -10.70
C ALA A 11 -1.51 -1.18 -10.40
N LEU A 12 -2.41 -0.72 -11.27
CA LEU A 12 -3.07 0.59 -11.16
C LEU A 12 -4.36 0.56 -10.34
N LEU A 13 -5.00 -0.60 -10.19
CA LEU A 13 -6.28 -0.74 -9.47
C LEU A 13 -6.21 -0.22 -8.01
N PRO A 14 -5.16 -0.51 -7.21
CA PRO A 14 -5.01 0.09 -5.88
C PRO A 14 -4.89 1.61 -5.91
N LEU A 15 -4.18 2.18 -6.89
CA LEU A 15 -4.03 3.62 -7.03
C LEU A 15 -5.38 4.27 -7.40
N GLY A 16 -6.07 3.73 -8.41
CA GLY A 16 -7.38 4.21 -8.84
C GLY A 16 -8.42 4.13 -7.72
N ALA A 17 -8.46 3.01 -6.97
CA ALA A 17 -9.37 2.86 -5.84
C ALA A 17 -9.07 3.86 -4.71
N THR A 18 -7.80 4.19 -4.49
CA THR A 18 -7.41 5.16 -3.46
C THR A 18 -7.79 6.57 -3.87
N LEU A 19 -7.59 6.94 -5.14
CA LEU A 19 -8.06 8.22 -5.68
C LEU A 19 -9.59 8.33 -5.65
N ALA A 20 -10.29 7.24 -5.98
CA ALA A 20 -11.75 7.17 -5.86
C ALA A 20 -12.18 7.35 -4.39
N ALA A 21 -11.46 6.78 -3.43
CA ALA A 21 -11.74 6.98 -2.01
C ALA A 21 -11.57 8.44 -1.57
N VAL A 22 -10.58 9.18 -2.11
CA VAL A 22 -10.47 10.64 -1.90
C VAL A 22 -11.70 11.35 -2.47
N GLY A 23 -12.11 11.01 -3.69
CA GLY A 23 -13.31 11.57 -4.32
C GLY A 23 -14.58 11.30 -3.53
N VAL A 24 -14.77 10.07 -3.04
CA VAL A 24 -15.89 9.70 -2.18
C VAL A 24 -15.85 10.47 -0.86
N ALA A 25 -14.69 10.61 -0.22
CA ALA A 25 -14.56 11.38 1.02
C ALA A 25 -14.93 12.87 0.82
N ALA A 26 -14.54 13.46 -0.31
CA ALA A 26 -14.90 14.83 -0.67
C ALA A 26 -16.41 14.98 -0.96
N LEU A 27 -16.98 14.10 -1.80
CA LEU A 27 -18.39 14.19 -2.22
C LEU A 27 -19.37 13.84 -1.10
N SER A 28 -19.01 12.92 -0.22
CA SER A 28 -19.83 12.53 0.93
C SER A 28 -19.79 13.56 2.05
N GLY A 29 -18.90 14.56 2.00
CA GLY A 29 -18.66 15.47 3.11
C GLY A 29 -18.24 14.72 4.38
N LEU A 30 -17.53 13.60 4.24
CA LEU A 30 -17.13 12.76 5.36
C LEU A 30 -16.29 13.59 6.33
N ASN A 31 -16.78 13.71 7.55
CA ASN A 31 -16.15 14.46 8.62
C ASN A 31 -16.26 13.70 9.93
N GLN A 32 -15.64 14.27 10.96
CA GLN A 32 -15.59 13.66 12.28
C GLN A 32 -16.96 13.42 12.88
N ALA A 33 -17.82 14.44 12.89
CA ALA A 33 -19.16 14.36 13.46
C ALA A 33 -19.99 13.21 12.85
N ARG A 34 -19.96 13.03 11.53
CA ARG A 34 -20.72 11.95 10.86
C ARG A 34 -20.21 10.56 11.19
N LEU A 35 -18.90 10.40 11.36
CA LEU A 35 -18.30 9.12 11.75
C LEU A 35 -18.55 8.81 13.23
N GLU A 36 -18.62 9.84 14.09
CA GLU A 36 -19.06 9.71 15.48
C GLU A 36 -20.53 9.29 15.57
N GLU A 37 -21.41 9.94 14.80
CA GLU A 37 -22.84 9.57 14.67
C GLU A 37 -23.02 8.12 14.20
N ALA A 38 -22.15 7.64 13.31
CA ALA A 38 -22.14 6.26 12.84
C ALA A 38 -21.57 5.25 13.88
N GLY A 39 -21.18 5.70 15.08
CA GLY A 39 -20.57 4.86 16.11
C GLY A 39 -19.14 4.42 15.80
N LEU A 40 -18.53 4.96 14.73
CA LEU A 40 -17.17 4.65 14.31
C LEU A 40 -16.14 5.59 14.94
N GLY A 41 -16.58 6.52 15.78
CA GLY A 41 -15.73 7.59 16.30
C GLY A 41 -14.53 7.08 17.10
N SER A 42 -14.72 6.08 17.95
CA SER A 42 -13.64 5.48 18.75
C SER A 42 -12.62 4.69 17.92
N LEU A 43 -13.00 4.23 16.72
CA LEU A 43 -12.14 3.46 15.81
C LEU A 43 -11.28 4.36 14.91
N PHE A 44 -11.73 5.59 14.65
CA PHE A 44 -11.08 6.52 13.72
C PHE A 44 -10.51 7.77 14.39
N PHE A 45 -11.12 8.28 15.47
CA PHE A 45 -10.71 9.55 16.06
C PHE A 45 -9.73 9.39 17.21
N GLY A 46 -8.69 10.19 17.11
CA GLY A 46 -7.57 10.25 18.02
C GLY A 46 -6.42 11.03 17.39
N PHE A 47 -5.42 11.31 18.21
CA PHE A 47 -4.21 12.08 17.89
C PHE A 47 -3.64 11.81 16.48
N PHE A 48 -3.63 10.55 16.02
CA PHE A 48 -2.98 10.19 14.76
C PHE A 48 -3.74 10.59 13.50
N LEU A 49 -5.07 10.68 13.54
CA LEU A 49 -5.81 11.12 12.36
C LEU A 49 -5.64 12.63 12.15
N ASP A 50 -5.51 13.40 13.24
CA ASP A 50 -5.20 14.83 13.20
C ASP A 50 -3.78 15.09 12.67
N GLN A 51 -2.80 14.29 13.13
CA GLN A 51 -1.40 14.45 12.73
C GLN A 51 -1.11 13.87 11.34
N PHE A 52 -1.82 12.80 10.93
CA PHE A 52 -1.61 12.09 9.67
C PHE A 52 -2.93 11.89 8.90
N PRO A 53 -3.55 12.99 8.42
CA PRO A 53 -4.87 12.95 7.81
C PRO A 53 -4.93 12.12 6.53
N LEU A 54 -3.81 11.86 5.85
CA LEU A 54 -3.85 11.07 4.61
C LEU A 54 -3.60 9.56 4.82
N TYR A 55 -3.34 9.13 6.05
CA TYR A 55 -3.10 7.71 6.35
C TYR A 55 -4.28 6.76 6.05
N PRO A 56 -5.56 7.13 6.25
CA PRO A 56 -6.69 6.27 5.83
C PRO A 56 -6.60 5.84 4.37
N PHE A 57 -6.15 6.71 3.48
CA PHE A 57 -5.98 6.39 2.07
C PHE A 57 -4.85 5.38 1.83
N ALA A 58 -3.81 5.36 2.67
CA ALA A 58 -2.81 4.30 2.64
C ALA A 58 -3.39 2.93 3.03
N VAL A 59 -4.30 2.90 4.00
CA VAL A 59 -5.02 1.67 4.38
C VAL A 59 -5.86 1.18 3.21
N VAL A 60 -6.62 2.06 2.56
CA VAL A 60 -7.39 1.72 1.34
C VAL A 60 -6.48 1.13 0.26
N TYR A 61 -5.36 1.81 -0.03
CA TYR A 61 -4.37 1.32 -0.99
C TYR A 61 -3.89 -0.10 -0.62
N GLY A 62 -3.55 -0.32 0.64
CA GLY A 62 -3.06 -1.60 1.16
C GLY A 62 -4.09 -2.73 1.02
N VAL A 63 -5.34 -2.48 1.41
CA VAL A 63 -6.46 -3.43 1.28
C VAL A 63 -6.63 -3.84 -0.18
N VAL A 64 -6.78 -2.86 -1.06
CA VAL A 64 -7.01 -3.11 -2.48
C VAL A 64 -5.81 -3.82 -3.11
N ARG A 65 -4.59 -3.48 -2.68
CA ARG A 65 -3.38 -4.17 -3.12
C ARG A 65 -3.35 -5.63 -2.72
N ILE A 66 -3.71 -5.96 -1.47
CA ILE A 66 -3.79 -7.35 -0.99
C ILE A 66 -4.80 -8.14 -1.83
N LEU A 67 -5.98 -7.57 -2.07
CA LEU A 67 -7.03 -8.19 -2.87
C LEU A 67 -6.59 -8.40 -4.32
N ALA A 68 -6.00 -7.39 -4.95
CA ALA A 68 -5.56 -7.47 -6.34
C ALA A 68 -4.42 -8.49 -6.53
N VAL A 69 -3.47 -8.52 -5.59
CA VAL A 69 -2.37 -9.51 -5.57
C VAL A 69 -2.91 -10.94 -5.39
N THR A 70 -3.92 -11.11 -4.54
CA THR A 70 -4.61 -12.39 -4.33
C THR A 70 -5.39 -12.81 -5.57
N GLY A 71 -6.03 -11.87 -6.25
CA GLY A 71 -6.76 -12.06 -7.51
C GLY A 71 -5.88 -12.58 -8.64
N GLU A 72 -4.64 -12.08 -8.75
CA GLU A 72 -3.69 -12.49 -9.79
C GLU A 72 -3.18 -13.93 -9.65
N ALA A 73 -3.10 -14.45 -8.43
CA ALA A 73 -2.48 -15.76 -8.14
C ALA A 73 -3.37 -16.94 -8.54
N LEU A 74 -3.90 -16.97 -9.77
CA LEU A 74 -4.88 -17.95 -10.24
C LEU A 74 -4.34 -19.39 -10.26
N ASP A 75 -3.02 -19.57 -10.42
CA ASP A 75 -2.37 -20.89 -10.52
C ASP A 75 -2.23 -21.60 -9.15
N ARG A 76 -2.79 -21.04 -8.07
CA ARG A 76 -2.71 -21.57 -6.71
C ARG A 76 -4.07 -21.97 -6.16
N SER A 77 -4.05 -22.85 -5.16
CA SER A 77 -5.26 -23.29 -4.47
C SER A 77 -6.00 -22.07 -3.90
N ARG A 78 -7.33 -22.05 -4.10
CA ARG A 78 -8.21 -20.99 -3.61
C ARG A 78 -8.04 -20.79 -2.09
N VAL A 79 -7.84 -21.88 -1.35
CA VAL A 79 -7.62 -21.88 0.10
C VAL A 79 -6.39 -21.05 0.49
N LEU A 80 -5.21 -21.30 -0.09
CA LEU A 80 -3.99 -20.57 0.27
C LEU A 80 -4.06 -19.08 -0.10
N ARG A 81 -4.75 -18.76 -1.18
CA ARG A 81 -5.03 -17.38 -1.60
C ARG A 81 -5.89 -16.65 -0.58
N LEU A 82 -6.99 -17.28 -0.16
CA LEU A 82 -7.90 -16.72 0.84
C LEU A 82 -7.24 -16.58 2.20
N LEU A 83 -6.45 -17.58 2.63
CA LEU A 83 -5.68 -17.49 3.88
C LEU A 83 -4.64 -16.36 3.83
N GLY A 84 -3.93 -16.20 2.70
CA GLY A 84 -3.00 -15.10 2.52
C GLY A 84 -3.67 -13.72 2.53
N ALA A 85 -4.83 -13.59 1.88
CA ALA A 85 -5.63 -12.36 1.92
C ALA A 85 -6.15 -12.07 3.33
N ALA A 86 -6.73 -13.06 3.99
CA ALA A 86 -7.24 -12.93 5.35
C ALA A 86 -6.14 -12.53 6.33
N LEU A 87 -4.98 -13.20 6.28
CA LEU A 87 -3.84 -12.87 7.11
C LEU A 87 -3.31 -11.46 6.83
N GLY A 88 -3.18 -11.09 5.56
CA GLY A 88 -2.72 -9.77 5.15
C GLY A 88 -3.64 -8.64 5.62
N LEU A 89 -4.95 -8.83 5.44
CA LEU A 89 -5.96 -7.87 5.88
C LEU A 89 -6.02 -7.79 7.40
N ALA A 90 -6.00 -8.94 8.09
CA ALA A 90 -5.98 -8.98 9.55
C ALA A 90 -4.75 -8.25 10.12
N LEU A 91 -3.56 -8.49 9.55
CA LEU A 91 -2.34 -7.80 9.94
C LEU A 91 -2.39 -6.30 9.65
N LEU A 92 -2.82 -5.92 8.44
CA LEU A 92 -2.95 -4.51 8.07
C LEU A 92 -3.91 -3.80 9.03
N PHE A 93 -5.08 -4.38 9.29
CA PHE A 93 -6.05 -3.78 10.18
C PHE A 93 -5.59 -3.76 11.63
N ALA A 94 -5.00 -4.83 12.14
CA ALA A 94 -4.45 -4.85 13.49
C ALA A 94 -3.36 -3.77 13.66
N LEU A 95 -2.44 -3.68 12.70
CA LEU A 95 -1.33 -2.72 12.76
C LEU A 95 -1.75 -1.27 12.54
N SER A 96 -2.83 -1.03 11.80
CA SER A 96 -3.37 0.31 11.51
C SER A 96 -4.42 0.81 12.50
N PHE A 97 -5.20 -0.08 13.13
CA PHE A 97 -6.35 0.29 13.96
C PHE A 97 -6.26 -0.16 15.42
N TYR A 98 -5.42 -1.13 15.79
CA TYR A 98 -5.29 -1.58 17.18
C TYR A 98 -4.09 -0.93 17.88
N PRO A 99 -4.23 -0.41 19.12
CA PRO A 99 -5.45 -0.35 19.93
C PRO A 99 -6.42 0.80 19.58
N THR A 100 -5.97 1.78 18.79
CA THR A 100 -6.73 2.94 18.30
C THR A 100 -6.25 3.31 16.89
N PHE A 101 -6.97 4.19 16.18
CA PHE A 101 -6.57 4.63 14.84
C PHE A 101 -5.10 5.08 14.76
N GLY A 102 -4.41 4.60 13.74
CA GLY A 102 -2.96 4.76 13.57
C GLY A 102 -2.14 3.60 14.16
N GLY A 103 -2.70 2.85 15.09
CA GLY A 103 -2.20 1.58 15.60
C GLY A 103 -0.70 1.58 15.90
N LEU A 104 -0.03 0.47 15.62
CA LEU A 104 1.42 0.36 15.77
C LEU A 104 2.17 1.17 14.69
N ILE A 105 1.61 1.30 13.49
CA ILE A 105 2.30 1.90 12.33
C ILE A 105 2.59 3.39 12.57
N LEU A 106 1.58 4.17 12.89
CA LEU A 106 1.74 5.61 13.14
C LEU A 106 2.40 5.90 14.49
N ARG A 107 2.19 5.04 15.50
CA ARG A 107 2.90 5.15 16.78
C ARG A 107 4.40 5.01 16.61
N LEU A 108 4.86 4.00 15.87
CA LEU A 108 6.28 3.83 15.55
C LEU A 108 6.82 5.02 14.74
N ALA A 109 6.06 5.47 13.74
CA ALA A 109 6.43 6.63 12.93
C ALA A 109 6.67 7.87 13.80
N PHE A 110 5.72 8.15 14.69
CA PHE A 110 5.74 9.31 15.56
C PHE A 110 6.84 9.21 16.60
N VAL A 111 6.99 8.08 17.29
CA VAL A 111 8.04 7.89 18.30
C VAL A 111 9.42 8.03 17.68
N VAL A 112 9.69 7.33 16.58
CA VAL A 112 11.01 7.39 15.92
C VAL A 112 11.27 8.79 15.35
N GLY A 113 10.29 9.40 14.70
CA GLY A 113 10.43 10.75 14.17
C GLY A 113 10.64 11.80 15.26
N ALA A 114 9.82 11.78 16.31
CA ALA A 114 9.90 12.73 17.42
C ALA A 114 11.23 12.58 18.18
N MET A 115 11.64 11.36 18.52
CA MET A 115 12.92 11.14 19.22
C MET A 115 14.10 11.59 18.36
N SER A 116 14.09 11.29 17.05
CA SER A 116 15.15 11.77 16.14
C SER A 116 15.25 13.29 16.15
N PHE A 117 14.11 13.98 16.09
CA PHE A 117 14.07 15.44 16.14
C PHE A 117 14.58 16.00 17.48
N LEU A 118 14.20 15.39 18.61
CA LEU A 118 14.70 15.75 19.94
C LEU A 118 16.22 15.56 20.08
N HIS A 119 16.81 14.62 19.33
CA HIS A 119 18.25 14.42 19.24
C HIS A 119 18.95 15.33 18.22
N GLY A 120 18.28 16.38 17.73
CA GLY A 120 18.88 17.38 16.85
C GLY A 120 18.86 17.04 15.36
N VAL A 121 18.18 15.97 14.95
CA VAL A 121 17.99 15.67 13.52
C VAL A 121 17.04 16.70 12.92
N PRO A 122 17.36 17.34 11.78
CA PRO A 122 16.46 18.29 11.12
C PRO A 122 15.08 17.68 10.83
N LEU A 123 14.02 18.48 10.97
CA LEU A 123 12.63 18.03 10.86
C LEU A 123 12.33 17.18 9.60
N PRO A 124 12.82 17.52 8.38
CA PRO A 124 12.60 16.68 7.21
C PRO A 124 13.21 15.28 7.33
N ALA A 125 14.43 15.19 7.87
CA ALA A 125 15.12 13.92 8.08
C ALA A 125 14.46 13.09 9.19
N ALA A 126 14.04 13.74 10.28
CA ALA A 126 13.29 13.10 11.35
C ALA A 126 11.96 12.50 10.85
N ARG A 127 11.22 13.22 9.99
CA ARG A 127 10.02 12.69 9.34
C ARG A 127 10.32 11.51 8.42
N ALA A 128 11.41 11.58 7.66
CA ALA A 128 11.82 10.49 6.80
C ALA A 128 12.15 9.22 7.61
N LEU A 129 12.81 9.35 8.76
CA LEU A 129 13.08 8.24 9.69
C LEU A 129 11.78 7.66 10.28
N GLY A 130 10.83 8.53 10.67
CA GLY A 130 9.50 8.09 11.10
C GLY A 130 8.76 7.30 10.00
N ALA A 131 8.77 7.80 8.75
CA ALA A 131 8.19 7.09 7.62
C ALA A 131 8.87 5.73 7.37
N LEU A 132 10.19 5.65 7.59
CA LEU A 132 10.94 4.40 7.47
C LEU A 132 10.50 3.39 8.52
N ALA A 133 10.33 3.83 9.77
CA ALA A 133 9.82 3.00 10.85
C ALA A 133 8.39 2.50 10.59
N ALA A 134 7.52 3.35 10.02
CA ALA A 134 6.16 2.99 9.64
C ALA A 134 6.11 1.99 8.46
N MET A 135 7.04 2.13 7.52
CA MET A 135 7.13 1.29 6.33
C MET A 135 7.35 -0.19 6.69
N LEU A 136 8.09 -0.49 7.76
CA LEU A 136 8.36 -1.86 8.16
C LEU A 136 7.07 -2.66 8.46
N PRO A 137 6.24 -2.29 9.46
CA PRO A 137 4.99 -2.99 9.75
C PRO A 137 3.97 -2.91 8.60
N PHE A 138 3.89 -1.78 7.89
CA PHE A 138 2.97 -1.67 6.74
C PHE A 138 3.39 -2.59 5.59
N GLY A 139 4.68 -2.59 5.26
CA GLY A 139 5.26 -3.42 4.21
C GLY A 139 5.24 -4.91 4.55
N THR A 140 5.40 -5.30 5.82
CA THR A 140 5.28 -6.70 6.24
C THR A 140 3.85 -7.21 6.11
N ALA A 141 2.84 -6.42 6.47
CA ALA A 141 1.44 -6.78 6.25
C ALA A 141 1.14 -7.07 4.76
N LEU A 142 1.62 -6.21 3.87
CA LEU A 142 1.50 -6.40 2.41
C LEU A 142 2.33 -7.58 1.90
N GLY A 143 3.55 -7.74 2.41
CA GLY A 143 4.49 -8.77 2.00
C GLY A 143 4.04 -10.18 2.38
N LEU A 144 3.54 -10.36 3.61
CA LEU A 144 3.06 -11.65 4.13
C LEU A 144 1.84 -12.15 3.36
N ALA A 145 0.92 -11.26 2.96
CA ALA A 145 -0.20 -11.60 2.11
C ALA A 145 0.25 -12.26 0.80
N GLY A 146 1.27 -11.67 0.15
CA GLY A 146 1.85 -12.20 -1.08
C GLY A 146 2.65 -13.50 -0.88
N LEU A 147 3.36 -13.63 0.24
CA LEU A 147 4.16 -14.82 0.56
C LEU A 147 3.28 -16.04 0.81
N VAL A 148 2.24 -15.90 1.64
CA VAL A 148 1.29 -16.97 1.96
C VAL A 148 0.41 -17.30 0.75
N GLY A 149 0.01 -16.28 -0.03
CA GLY A 149 -0.66 -16.45 -1.32
C GLY A 149 0.22 -17.07 -2.42
N GLY A 150 1.45 -17.48 -2.11
CA GLY A 150 2.29 -18.31 -2.96
C GLY A 150 3.11 -17.55 -4.01
N ARG A 151 3.23 -16.22 -3.92
CA ARG A 151 4.09 -15.43 -4.84
C ARG A 151 5.56 -15.57 -4.47
N ARG A 152 6.18 -16.70 -4.84
CA ARG A 152 7.64 -16.90 -4.79
C ARG A 152 8.26 -16.37 -6.09
N GLY A 153 9.04 -15.27 -6.04
CA GLY A 153 9.72 -14.74 -7.23
C GLY A 153 11.05 -15.44 -7.52
N ARG A 154 11.30 -15.99 -8.70
CA ARG A 154 12.66 -16.42 -9.11
C ARG A 154 13.40 -15.23 -9.75
N GLY A 155 14.70 -15.08 -9.44
CA GLY A 155 15.62 -14.01 -9.90
C GLY A 155 15.36 -12.61 -9.31
N GLY A 156 16.40 -11.80 -9.04
CA GLY A 156 16.28 -10.36 -8.70
C GLY A 156 15.34 -9.99 -7.54
N ARG A 157 15.15 -10.89 -6.56
CA ARG A 157 14.12 -10.78 -5.51
C ARG A 157 14.43 -9.66 -4.51
N VAL A 158 15.70 -9.48 -4.16
CA VAL A 158 16.16 -8.49 -3.18
C VAL A 158 16.02 -7.07 -3.73
N VAL A 159 16.58 -6.77 -4.90
CA VAL A 159 16.49 -5.44 -5.52
C VAL A 159 15.03 -5.01 -5.68
N ARG A 160 14.14 -5.91 -6.13
CA ARG A 160 12.71 -5.60 -6.25
C ARG A 160 12.00 -5.42 -4.91
N ALA A 161 12.37 -6.18 -3.89
CA ALA A 161 11.86 -5.98 -2.54
C ALA A 161 12.31 -4.63 -1.98
N LEU A 162 13.58 -4.26 -2.19
CA LEU A 162 14.14 -2.96 -1.80
C LEU A 162 13.47 -1.80 -2.54
N LEU A 163 13.24 -1.91 -3.86
CA LEU A 163 12.52 -0.88 -4.61
C LEU A 163 11.08 -0.70 -4.13
N ARG A 164 10.38 -1.80 -3.78
CA ARG A 164 9.03 -1.72 -3.19
C ARG A 164 9.05 -1.11 -1.81
N ALA A 165 10.01 -1.50 -0.97
CA ALA A 165 10.20 -0.93 0.35
C ALA A 165 10.46 0.58 0.24
N ALA A 166 11.40 0.98 -0.62
CA ALA A 166 11.70 2.38 -0.90
C ALA A 166 10.47 3.16 -1.42
N ALA A 167 9.67 2.55 -2.31
CA ALA A 167 8.45 3.17 -2.80
C ALA A 167 7.36 3.32 -1.72
N LEU A 168 7.24 2.35 -0.80
CA LEU A 168 6.32 2.45 0.34
C LEU A 168 6.81 3.48 1.36
N TRP A 169 8.12 3.53 1.61
CA TRP A 169 8.74 4.53 2.47
C TRP A 169 8.50 5.94 1.93
N TRP A 170 8.74 6.12 0.63
CA TRP A 170 8.39 7.34 -0.11
C TRP A 170 6.91 7.69 0.06
N ALA A 171 6.01 6.73 -0.18
CA ALA A 171 4.58 6.96 -0.10
C ALA A 171 4.17 7.48 1.29
N LEU A 172 4.60 6.81 2.36
CA LEU A 172 4.28 7.20 3.73
C LEU A 172 4.90 8.56 4.09
N GLY A 173 6.12 8.84 3.60
CA GLY A 173 6.76 10.14 3.73
C GLY A 173 5.94 11.26 3.08
N ILE A 174 5.50 11.09 1.83
CA ILE A 174 4.67 12.06 1.11
C ILE A 174 3.33 12.27 1.79
N LEU A 175 2.66 11.21 2.22
CA LEU A 175 1.36 11.33 2.91
C LEU A 175 1.47 12.08 4.24
N SER A 176 2.62 11.99 4.92
CA SER A 176 2.87 12.75 6.15
C SER A 176 2.89 14.28 5.92
N LEU A 177 3.09 14.73 4.68
CA LEU A 177 3.08 16.16 4.32
C LEU A 177 1.67 16.73 4.19
N GLY A 178 0.62 15.90 4.17
CA GLY A 178 -0.75 16.35 3.94
C GLY A 178 -1.17 17.50 4.85
N GLY A 179 -0.94 17.34 6.16
CA GLY A 179 -1.27 18.38 7.14
C GLY A 179 -0.59 19.72 6.82
N ALA A 180 0.70 19.71 6.53
CA ALA A 180 1.48 20.90 6.20
C ALA A 180 1.07 21.54 4.86
N LEU A 181 0.52 20.76 3.93
CA LEU A 181 0.07 21.21 2.62
C LEU A 181 -1.41 21.62 2.57
N GLY A 182 -2.08 21.66 3.73
CA GLY A 182 -3.43 22.23 3.87
C GLY A 182 -4.54 21.21 4.05
N THR A 183 -4.24 19.92 4.26
CA THR A 183 -5.27 18.91 4.60
C THR A 183 -5.49 18.73 6.10
N ALA A 184 -4.84 19.54 6.95
CA ALA A 184 -4.95 19.45 8.41
C ALA A 184 -6.35 19.75 8.98
N GLY A 185 -7.23 20.39 8.20
CA GLY A 185 -8.62 20.64 8.61
C GLY A 185 -9.54 19.43 8.44
N TRP A 186 -9.08 18.39 7.74
CA TRP A 186 -9.78 17.10 7.65
C TRP A 186 -9.13 16.14 8.64
N PRO A 187 -9.91 15.36 9.41
CA PRO A 187 -11.34 15.09 9.24
C PRO A 187 -12.28 15.98 10.06
N GLN A 188 -11.80 16.95 10.83
CA GLN A 188 -12.65 17.77 11.72
C GLN A 188 -13.71 18.54 10.91
N ARG A 189 -13.35 18.95 9.69
CA ARG A 189 -14.26 19.44 8.66
C ARG A 189 -14.20 18.51 7.45
N GLY A 190 -15.26 18.52 6.65
CA GLY A 190 -15.27 17.79 5.38
C GLY A 190 -14.16 18.28 4.45
N LEU A 191 -13.68 17.40 3.57
CA LEU A 191 -12.69 17.75 2.54
C LEU A 191 -13.30 18.77 1.57
N ASP A 192 -12.85 20.01 1.66
CA ASP A 192 -13.16 21.03 0.65
C ASP A 192 -12.55 20.65 -0.72
N GLY A 193 -13.11 21.15 -1.83
CA GLY A 193 -12.67 20.81 -3.17
C GLY A 193 -11.18 21.05 -3.39
N LYS A 194 -10.64 22.15 -2.86
CA LYS A 194 -9.19 22.43 -2.92
C LYS A 194 -8.37 21.39 -2.14
N GLN A 195 -8.82 21.03 -0.93
CA GLN A 195 -8.14 20.04 -0.10
C GLN A 195 -8.21 18.64 -0.72
N ALA A 196 -9.34 18.29 -1.36
CA ALA A 196 -9.51 17.05 -2.09
C ALA A 196 -8.54 16.95 -3.27
N LEU A 197 -8.34 18.03 -4.04
CA LEU A 197 -7.35 18.08 -5.11
C LEU A 197 -5.92 17.90 -4.59
N ILE A 198 -5.57 18.56 -3.48
CA ILE A 198 -4.26 18.40 -2.84
C ILE A 198 -4.07 16.97 -2.35
N ALA A 199 -5.07 16.40 -1.67
CA ALA A 199 -5.05 15.02 -1.19
C ALA A 199 -4.91 14.03 -2.35
N ALA A 200 -5.67 14.22 -3.44
CA ALA A 200 -5.58 13.38 -4.64
C ALA A 200 -4.20 13.48 -5.29
N GLY A 201 -3.64 14.70 -5.41
CA GLY A 201 -2.29 14.92 -5.92
C GLY A 201 -1.22 14.23 -5.06
N LEU A 202 -1.33 14.32 -3.73
CA LEU A 202 -0.42 13.65 -2.80
C LEU A 202 -0.54 12.13 -2.86
N VAL A 203 -1.76 11.59 -2.91
CA VAL A 203 -2.01 10.15 -3.09
C VAL A 203 -1.41 9.66 -4.40
N LEU A 204 -1.57 10.42 -5.49
CA LEU A 204 -0.99 10.10 -6.78
C LEU A 204 0.55 10.06 -6.68
N VAL A 205 1.18 11.12 -6.19
CA VAL A 205 2.65 11.19 -6.05
C VAL A 205 3.19 10.14 -5.08
N ALA A 206 2.46 9.83 -4.01
CA ALA A 206 2.84 8.84 -3.01
C ALA A 206 2.87 7.43 -3.60
N PHE A 207 1.79 7.02 -4.28
CA PHE A 207 1.61 5.60 -4.66
C PHE A 207 2.00 5.29 -6.11
N LEU A 208 2.19 6.29 -6.96
CA LEU A 208 2.61 6.08 -8.35
C LEU A 208 3.92 5.29 -8.47
N PRO A 209 5.00 5.58 -7.71
CA PRO A 209 6.24 4.80 -7.77
C PRO A 209 6.01 3.32 -7.44
N HIS A 210 5.20 3.03 -6.43
CA HIS A 210 4.90 1.65 -6.04
C HIS A 210 4.04 0.93 -7.11
N ALA A 211 3.09 1.63 -7.72
CA ALA A 211 2.29 1.10 -8.84
C ALA A 211 3.15 0.81 -10.08
N LEU A 212 4.11 1.69 -10.42
CA LEU A 212 5.04 1.47 -11.53
C LEU A 212 5.95 0.26 -11.28
N VAL A 213 6.55 0.15 -10.09
CA VAL A 213 7.37 -1.02 -9.70
C VAL A 213 6.54 -2.30 -9.71
N ALA A 214 5.24 -2.23 -9.42
CA ALA A 214 4.32 -3.35 -9.54
C ALA A 214 4.04 -3.75 -10.99
N ALA A 215 3.82 -2.79 -11.88
CA ALA A 215 3.50 -3.01 -13.29
C ALA A 215 4.68 -3.63 -14.06
N LEU A 216 5.90 -3.16 -13.81
CA LEU A 216 7.13 -3.64 -14.46
C LEU A 216 7.42 -5.13 -14.24
N ARG A 217 6.77 -5.77 -13.26
CA ARG A 217 6.86 -7.20 -13.00
C ARG A 217 6.25 -8.07 -14.12
N GLY A 218 5.22 -7.57 -14.81
CA GLY A 218 4.50 -8.32 -15.84
C GLY A 218 5.23 -8.43 -17.18
N ALA A 219 6.31 -7.65 -17.37
CA ALA A 219 7.01 -7.51 -18.64
C ALA A 219 8.24 -8.43 -18.78
N SER A 220 8.43 -9.41 -17.88
CA SER A 220 9.56 -10.34 -17.99
C SER A 220 9.42 -11.25 -19.22
N PRO A 221 10.42 -11.29 -20.11
CA PRO A 221 10.40 -12.08 -21.34
C PRO A 221 10.70 -13.55 -21.02
N GLU A 222 9.67 -14.32 -20.65
CA GLU A 222 9.81 -15.76 -20.39
C GLU A 222 8.71 -16.58 -21.08
N ALA A 223 8.13 -16.06 -22.17
CA ALA A 223 7.13 -16.74 -22.98
C ALA A 223 7.63 -17.09 -24.40
N SER A 224 8.95 -17.27 -24.57
CA SER A 224 9.54 -17.62 -25.87
C SER A 224 10.68 -18.63 -25.76
N VAL A 225 10.55 -19.62 -24.87
CA VAL A 225 11.34 -20.86 -24.91
C VAL A 225 10.41 -22.05 -24.62
N GLU A 226 9.35 -22.18 -25.42
CA GLU A 226 8.81 -23.50 -25.73
C GLU A 226 9.51 -23.99 -26.99
N THR A 227 10.73 -24.51 -26.84
CA THR A 227 11.20 -25.54 -27.75
C THR A 227 10.55 -26.84 -27.29
N PRO A 228 9.70 -27.50 -28.12
CA PRO A 228 9.17 -28.82 -27.77
C PRO A 228 10.35 -29.78 -27.51
N PRO A 229 10.25 -30.71 -26.55
CA PRO A 229 11.21 -31.80 -26.49
C PRO A 229 11.06 -32.58 -27.79
N GLY A 230 12.03 -32.39 -28.69
CA GLY A 230 12.26 -33.25 -29.83
C GLY A 230 12.51 -34.64 -29.31
N ARG A 231 11.42 -35.39 -29.16
CA ARG A 231 11.37 -36.82 -28.90
C ARG A 231 11.99 -37.45 -30.13
N ARG A 232 13.32 -37.55 -30.15
CA ARG A 232 14.03 -38.46 -31.03
C ARG A 232 13.48 -39.83 -30.68
N TYR A 233 12.62 -40.32 -31.56
CA TYR A 233 12.27 -41.72 -31.63
C TYR A 233 13.60 -42.48 -31.66
N ALA A 234 13.79 -43.29 -30.63
CA ALA A 234 14.70 -44.40 -30.67
C ALA A 234 14.12 -45.39 -31.69
N GLU A 235 14.42 -45.18 -32.98
CA GLU A 235 14.45 -46.26 -33.95
C GLU A 235 15.80 -46.96 -33.82
N SER A 236 15.86 -47.87 -32.85
CA SER A 236 16.67 -49.07 -32.98
C SER A 236 15.82 -50.24 -32.48
N ARG A 237 15.32 -51.04 -33.43
CA ARG A 237 15.10 -52.51 -33.39
C ARG A 237 14.09 -52.91 -34.47
N GLY A 238 14.59 -53.66 -35.46
CA GLY A 238 13.83 -54.29 -36.53
C GLY A 238 14.69 -54.42 -37.76
#